data_AF-A0A661Q551-F1
#
_entry.id   AF-A0A661Q551-F1
#
_cell.length_a   1.000
_cell.length_b   1.000
_cell.length_c   1.000
_cell.angle_alpha   90.00
_cell.angle_beta   90.00
_cell.angle_gamma   90.00
#
_symmetry.space_group_name_H-M   'P 1'
#
loop_
_entity.id
_entity.type
_entity.pdbx_description
1 polymer ?
#
loop_
_entity_poly.entity_id
_entity_poly.type
_entity_poly.pdbx_seq_one_letter_code
_entity_poly.pdbx_strand_id
1 'polypeptide(L)'
;YAAELLFQLEELSNDPDRTISDEEQELLELAAELTEKKRRLPQPPQTGKSKSKTKKKSKPEKHKTTDKKQRGVEKISGISGGIIYLGRNVIGNENIYRHLGTPNDLWFHAHDCPGAHVLLKTAPGAAECAKEQMQAAALAAANSKFNTEKVTAVTMTRVKHLRKPKGGRLGQLLLSGPIKTLQVNNHD
;
A
#
# COMPACT_ATOMS: atom_id res chain seq x y z
N TYR A 1 7.07 -8.54 11.87
CA TYR A 1 6.04 -9.58 12.03
C TYR A 1 6.18 -10.72 11.02
N ALA A 2 5.69 -10.65 9.77
CA ALA A 2 5.84 -11.80 8.84
C ALA A 2 7.30 -12.17 8.51
N ALA A 3 8.20 -11.18 8.44
CA ALA A 3 9.64 -11.43 8.24
C ALA A 3 10.38 -11.85 9.52
N GLU A 4 9.85 -11.55 10.71
CA GLU A 4 10.39 -12.06 11.99
C GLU A 4 9.95 -13.51 12.22
N LEU A 5 8.69 -13.83 11.87
CA LEU A 5 8.16 -15.19 11.88
C LEU A 5 8.88 -16.08 10.86
N LEU A 6 9.20 -15.58 9.66
CA LEU A 6 9.98 -16.32 8.68
C LEU A 6 11.43 -16.59 9.14
N PHE A 7 12.07 -15.62 9.80
CA PHE A 7 13.43 -15.80 10.33
C PHE A 7 13.46 -16.76 11.54
N GLN A 8 12.45 -16.70 12.41
CA GLN A 8 12.29 -17.65 13.52
C GLN A 8 11.90 -19.06 13.05
N LEU A 9 11.21 -19.21 11.92
CA LEU A 9 10.94 -20.51 11.29
C LEU A 9 12.18 -21.08 10.59
N GLU A 10 13.01 -20.22 10.00
CA GLU A 10 14.28 -20.60 9.36
C GLU A 10 15.36 -20.99 10.38
N GLU A 11 15.36 -20.41 11.59
CA GLU A 11 16.19 -20.85 12.71
C GLU A 11 15.73 -22.20 13.32
N LEU A 12 14.45 -22.55 13.21
CA LEU A 12 13.89 -23.81 13.72
C LEU A 12 14.04 -25.01 12.76
N SER A 13 14.46 -24.79 11.50
CA SER A 13 14.61 -25.83 10.49
C SER A 13 16.03 -26.41 10.37
N ASN A 14 16.94 -26.07 11.28
CA ASN A 14 18.35 -26.47 11.23
C ASN A 14 18.74 -27.60 12.20
N ASP A 15 17.76 -28.26 12.84
CA ASP A 15 18.02 -29.48 13.61
C ASP A 15 18.00 -30.72 12.69
N PRO A 16 19.12 -31.42 12.50
CA PRO A 16 19.20 -32.58 11.62
C PRO A 16 18.47 -33.83 12.15
N ASP A 17 17.92 -33.78 13.37
CA ASP A 17 17.27 -34.90 14.06
C ASP A 17 15.76 -34.66 14.32
N ARG A 18 15.18 -33.61 13.71
CA ARG A 18 13.75 -33.30 13.87
C ARG A 18 12.93 -33.97 12.78
N THR A 19 12.10 -34.94 13.16
CA THR A 19 11.06 -35.49 12.29
C THR A 19 9.99 -34.42 12.04
N ILE A 20 9.95 -33.93 10.79
CA ILE A 20 8.93 -33.02 10.27
C ILE A 20 7.58 -33.75 10.32
N SER A 21 6.55 -33.13 10.89
CA SER A 21 5.21 -33.73 10.93
C SER A 21 4.57 -33.73 9.52
N ASP A 22 3.69 -34.69 9.25
CA ASP A 22 3.00 -34.80 7.95
C ASP A 22 2.26 -33.50 7.58
N GLU A 23 1.77 -32.76 8.58
CA GLU A 23 1.11 -31.46 8.42
C GLU A 23 2.06 -30.34 7.93
N GLU A 24 3.34 -30.38 8.34
CA GLU A 24 4.36 -29.41 7.90
C GLU A 24 4.84 -29.71 6.48
N GLN A 25 4.86 -30.99 6.08
CA GLN A 25 5.13 -31.39 4.69
C GLN A 25 4.02 -30.93 3.74
N GLU A 26 2.76 -31.06 4.16
CA GLU A 26 1.60 -30.63 3.37
C GLU A 26 1.57 -29.10 3.17
N LEU A 27 1.98 -28.32 4.18
CA LEU A 27 2.10 -26.87 4.10
C LEU A 27 3.23 -26.40 3.16
N LEU A 28 4.35 -27.12 3.12
CA LEU A 28 5.48 -26.85 2.23
C LEU A 28 5.13 -27.12 0.76
N GLU A 29 4.37 -28.18 0.50
CA GLU A 29 3.91 -28.54 -0.85
C GLU A 29 2.92 -27.51 -1.42
N LEU A 30 1.98 -27.04 -0.59
CA LEU A 30 1.04 -25.96 -0.94
C LEU A 30 1.73 -24.63 -1.24
N ALA A 31 2.80 -24.30 -0.50
CA ALA A 31 3.59 -23.09 -0.74
C ALA A 31 4.40 -23.17 -2.06
N ALA A 32 4.91 -24.35 -2.39
CA ALA A 32 5.61 -24.60 -3.66
C ALA A 32 4.64 -24.47 -4.86
N GLU A 33 3.43 -25.00 -4.75
CA GLU A 33 2.41 -24.93 -5.80
C GLU A 33 1.99 -23.47 -6.11
N LEU A 34 1.87 -22.62 -5.09
CA LEU A 34 1.59 -21.20 -5.25
C LEU A 34 2.73 -20.42 -5.94
N THR A 35 3.96 -20.89 -5.77
CA THR A 35 5.16 -20.29 -6.37
C THR A 35 5.27 -20.64 -7.85
N GLU A 36 4.94 -21.89 -8.22
CA GLU A 36 4.89 -22.37 -9.60
C GLU A 36 3.77 -21.67 -10.41
N LYS A 37 2.60 -21.44 -9.79
CA LYS A 37 1.46 -20.76 -10.42
C LYS A 37 1.73 -19.29 -10.78
N LYS A 38 2.67 -18.65 -10.07
CA LYS A 38 3.11 -17.26 -10.34
C LYS A 38 4.10 -17.16 -11.51
N ARG A 39 4.68 -18.27 -11.95
CA ARG A 39 5.69 -18.35 -13.04
C ARG A 39 5.08 -18.38 -14.45
N ARG A 40 3.74 -18.47 -14.58
CA ARG A 40 3.02 -18.57 -15.86
C ARG A 40 2.64 -17.23 -16.54
N LEU A 41 3.02 -16.09 -15.98
CA LEU A 41 2.80 -14.80 -16.65
C LEU A 41 3.98 -14.50 -17.61
N PRO A 42 3.73 -14.26 -18.91
CA PRO A 42 4.80 -13.98 -19.85
C PRO A 42 5.47 -12.64 -19.52
N GLN A 43 6.80 -12.65 -19.45
CA GLN A 43 7.57 -11.41 -19.38
C GLN A 43 7.50 -10.69 -20.73
N PRO A 44 7.32 -9.35 -20.77
CA PRO A 44 7.39 -8.61 -22.03
C PRO A 44 8.82 -8.67 -22.61
N PRO A 45 8.96 -8.73 -23.94
CA PRO A 45 10.25 -8.95 -24.57
C PRO A 45 11.18 -7.74 -24.41
N GLN A 46 12.43 -8.02 -24.08
CA GLN A 46 13.53 -7.09 -24.22
C GLN A 46 13.98 -7.03 -25.68
N THR A 47 13.78 -5.88 -26.32
CA THR A 47 14.47 -5.49 -27.56
C THR A 47 15.07 -4.11 -27.28
N GLY A 48 16.39 -3.89 -27.39
CA GLY A 48 17.15 -3.97 -28.63
C GLY A 48 17.40 -2.54 -29.12
N LYS A 49 18.60 -2.00 -28.86
CA LYS A 49 19.05 -0.69 -29.35
C LYS A 49 18.95 -0.64 -30.89
N SER A 50 18.35 0.42 -31.46
CA SER A 50 18.61 0.86 -32.83
C SER A 50 18.19 2.34 -33.03
N LYS A 51 19.09 3.12 -33.64
CA LYS A 51 18.93 4.53 -34.00
C LYS A 51 18.31 4.66 -35.39
N SER A 52 17.38 5.60 -35.61
CA SER A 52 17.27 6.34 -36.89
C SER A 52 16.30 7.53 -36.77
N LYS A 53 16.51 8.51 -37.65
CA LYS A 53 16.10 9.92 -37.55
C LYS A 53 14.74 10.21 -38.21
N THR A 54 14.19 11.35 -37.77
CA THR A 54 13.53 12.44 -38.54
C THR A 54 11.99 12.56 -38.60
N LYS A 55 11.57 13.80 -38.23
CA LYS A 55 10.51 14.68 -38.77
C LYS A 55 9.17 14.85 -38.01
N LYS A 56 9.13 16.04 -37.38
CA LYS A 56 8.10 17.11 -37.40
C LYS A 56 6.79 16.95 -36.59
N LYS A 57 6.77 17.79 -35.55
CA LYS A 57 5.74 18.78 -35.14
C LYS A 57 4.34 18.25 -34.79
N SER A 58 4.11 18.17 -33.49
CA SER A 58 2.98 18.83 -32.82
C SER A 58 3.44 19.20 -31.40
N LYS A 59 3.21 20.46 -31.00
CA LYS A 59 3.43 20.94 -29.62
C LYS A 59 2.45 20.21 -28.71
N PRO A 60 2.85 19.61 -27.58
CA PRO A 60 1.98 19.48 -26.44
C PRO A 60 2.36 20.55 -25.41
N GLU A 61 1.31 21.12 -24.87
CA GLU A 61 1.27 22.19 -23.90
C GLU A 61 2.13 21.93 -22.66
N LYS A 62 2.55 23.03 -22.04
CA LYS A 62 3.33 23.11 -20.80
C LYS A 62 2.81 22.10 -19.75
N HIS A 63 3.48 20.95 -19.63
CA HIS A 63 3.34 20.09 -18.47
C HIS A 63 3.90 20.85 -17.26
N LYS A 64 2.98 21.28 -16.38
CA LYS A 64 3.31 21.80 -15.05
C LYS A 64 4.33 20.88 -14.40
N THR A 65 5.42 21.45 -13.93
CA THR A 65 6.43 20.79 -13.09
C THR A 65 5.72 20.24 -11.85
N THR A 66 5.28 18.98 -11.88
CA THR A 66 4.77 18.32 -10.69
C THR A 66 5.95 18.23 -9.71
N ASP A 67 5.78 18.87 -8.56
CA ASP A 67 6.73 18.82 -7.47
C ASP A 67 7.10 17.35 -7.23
N LYS A 68 8.40 17.03 -7.20
CA LYS A 68 8.89 15.65 -7.05
C LYS A 68 8.24 14.94 -5.85
N LYS A 69 7.82 15.71 -4.85
CA LYS A 69 7.17 15.26 -3.60
C LYS A 69 5.74 14.72 -3.77
N GLN A 70 5.08 14.99 -4.90
CA GLN A 70 3.69 14.55 -5.16
C GLN A 70 3.59 13.50 -6.27
N ARG A 71 4.72 12.95 -6.72
CA ARG A 71 4.73 11.89 -7.73
C ARG A 71 3.99 10.66 -7.22
N GLY A 72 3.08 10.13 -8.05
CA GLY A 72 2.29 8.94 -7.70
C GLY A 72 1.22 9.19 -6.64
N VAL A 73 0.96 10.44 -6.27
CA VAL A 73 -0.12 10.80 -5.33
C VAL A 73 -1.22 11.52 -6.09
N GLU A 74 -2.45 11.10 -5.86
CA GLU A 74 -3.66 11.77 -6.33
C GLU A 74 -4.29 12.57 -5.19
N LYS A 75 -4.71 13.81 -5.46
CA LYS A 75 -5.41 14.66 -4.49
C LYS A 75 -6.90 14.64 -4.82
N ILE A 76 -7.71 14.28 -3.83
CA ILE A 76 -9.16 14.12 -3.92
C ILE A 76 -9.81 15.10 -2.93
N SER A 77 -10.88 15.77 -3.36
CA SER A 77 -11.70 16.60 -2.47
C SER A 77 -12.63 15.72 -1.64
N GLY A 78 -12.60 15.90 -0.32
CA GLY A 78 -13.51 15.27 0.62
C GLY A 78 -14.93 15.78 0.44
N ILE A 79 -15.91 14.95 0.81
CA ILE A 79 -17.34 15.26 0.70
C ILE A 79 -17.76 16.47 1.56
N SER A 80 -16.96 16.84 2.57
CA SER A 80 -17.20 18.02 3.41
C SER A 80 -16.16 19.12 3.17
N GLY A 81 -15.41 19.05 2.07
CA GLY A 81 -14.40 20.05 1.70
C GLY A 81 -13.00 19.76 2.24
N GLY A 82 -12.79 18.65 2.95
CA GLY A 82 -11.49 18.16 3.37
C GLY A 82 -10.60 17.76 2.18
N ILE A 83 -9.33 17.47 2.47
CA ILE A 83 -8.36 17.04 1.46
C ILE A 83 -7.96 15.60 1.74
N ILE A 84 -8.14 14.72 0.76
CA ILE A 84 -7.69 13.34 0.79
C ILE A 84 -6.54 13.17 -0.22
N TYR A 85 -5.47 12.50 0.18
CA TYR A 85 -4.39 12.07 -0.70
C TYR A 85 -4.40 10.56 -0.83
N LEU A 86 -4.36 10.06 -2.07
CA LEU A 86 -4.36 8.64 -2.42
C LEU A 86 -3.03 8.28 -3.10
N GLY A 87 -2.35 7.27 -2.58
CA GLY A 87 -1.12 6.73 -3.17
C GLY A 87 -1.46 5.76 -4.29
N ARG A 88 -1.16 6.12 -5.54
CA ARG A 88 -1.46 5.31 -6.73
C ARG A 88 -0.40 4.24 -7.02
N ASN A 89 0.75 4.33 -6.37
CA ASN A 89 1.83 3.37 -6.48
C ASN A 89 2.72 3.41 -5.23
N VAL A 90 3.71 2.52 -5.16
CA VAL A 90 4.63 2.41 -4.01
C VAL A 90 5.38 3.71 -3.70
N ILE A 91 5.75 4.49 -4.73
CA ILE A 91 6.40 5.80 -4.57
C ILE A 91 5.41 6.82 -3.98
N GLY A 92 4.16 6.81 -4.45
CA GLY A 92 3.09 7.64 -3.90
C GLY A 92 2.78 7.30 -2.45
N ASN A 93 2.72 6.02 -2.11
CA ASN A 93 2.52 5.53 -0.75
C ASN A 93 3.62 6.02 0.20
N GLU A 94 4.88 5.99 -0.25
CA GLU A 94 6.01 6.55 0.51
C GLU A 94 5.88 8.07 0.65
N ASN A 95 5.54 8.78 -0.42
CA ASN A 95 5.40 10.24 -0.43
C ASN A 95 4.31 10.73 0.53
N ILE A 96 3.21 9.99 0.67
CA ILE A 96 2.16 10.27 1.63
C ILE A 96 2.73 10.37 3.05
N TYR A 97 3.47 9.36 3.47
CA TYR A 97 4.06 9.32 4.81
C TYR A 97 5.20 10.36 4.97
N ARG A 98 6.10 10.43 3.99
CA ARG A 98 7.36 11.17 4.12
C ARG A 98 7.21 12.68 3.91
N HIS A 99 6.23 13.11 3.11
CA HIS A 99 6.17 14.50 2.62
C HIS A 99 4.82 15.20 2.84
N LEU A 100 3.71 14.46 2.88
CA LEU A 100 2.36 15.07 2.92
C LEU A 100 1.70 14.99 4.30
N GLY A 101 1.98 13.91 5.04
CA GLY A 101 1.42 13.65 6.37
C GLY A 101 1.99 14.60 7.42
N THR A 102 1.10 15.14 8.24
CA THR A 102 1.43 15.81 9.50
C THR A 102 0.97 14.94 10.68
N PRO A 103 1.55 15.09 11.89
CA PRO A 103 1.32 14.19 13.02
C PRO A 103 -0.16 13.90 13.37
N ASN A 104 -1.05 14.87 13.16
CA ASN A 104 -2.47 14.77 13.51
C ASN A 104 -3.35 14.24 12.38
N ASP A 105 -2.83 14.17 11.14
CA ASP A 105 -3.59 13.66 10.01
C ASP A 105 -3.92 12.18 10.19
N LEU A 106 -5.03 11.77 9.58
CA LEU A 106 -5.49 10.40 9.61
C LEU A 106 -4.97 9.65 8.39
N TRP A 107 -4.40 8.48 8.64
CA TRP A 107 -3.89 7.56 7.63
C TRP A 107 -4.72 6.29 7.62
N PHE A 108 -4.93 5.76 6.42
CA PHE A 108 -5.76 4.60 6.15
C PHE A 108 -5.04 3.62 5.21
N HIS A 109 -5.25 2.34 5.46
CA HIS A 109 -4.79 1.25 4.60
C HIS A 109 -5.64 0.00 4.85
N ALA A 110 -5.89 -0.79 3.82
CA ALA A 110 -6.60 -2.06 3.97
C ALA A 110 -5.80 -3.01 4.89
N HIS A 111 -6.49 -3.64 5.83
CA HIS A 111 -5.84 -4.47 6.85
C HIS A 111 -5.29 -5.76 6.23
N ASP A 112 -4.06 -6.12 6.58
CA ASP A 112 -3.37 -7.35 6.17
C ASP A 112 -3.35 -7.67 4.67
N CYS A 113 -3.55 -6.66 3.81
CA CYS A 113 -3.48 -6.86 2.36
C CYS A 113 -2.73 -5.72 1.66
N PRO A 114 -2.06 -5.98 0.54
CA PRO A 114 -1.44 -4.92 -0.25
C PRO A 114 -2.48 -3.92 -0.77
N GLY A 115 -2.24 -2.63 -0.57
CA GLY A 115 -3.12 -1.59 -1.08
C GLY A 115 -2.49 -0.20 -1.11
N ALA A 116 -3.32 0.77 -1.47
CA ALA A 116 -2.96 2.18 -1.45
C ALA A 116 -2.89 2.72 -0.02
N HIS A 117 -1.94 3.62 0.23
CA HIS A 117 -1.97 4.47 1.41
C HIS A 117 -2.93 5.63 1.13
N VAL A 118 -3.81 5.93 2.07
CA VAL A 118 -4.70 7.09 2.00
C VAL A 118 -4.47 7.99 3.20
N LEU A 119 -4.47 9.30 2.98
CA LEU A 119 -4.26 10.31 4.00
C LEU A 119 -5.38 11.34 3.95
N LEU A 120 -6.13 11.48 5.03
CA LEU A 120 -7.10 12.56 5.23
C LEU A 120 -6.45 13.69 6.02
N LYS A 121 -6.39 14.87 5.41
CA LYS A 121 -5.86 16.07 6.07
C LYS A 121 -6.83 16.57 7.13
N THR A 122 -6.31 16.76 8.32
CA THR A 122 -7.03 17.33 9.44
C THR A 122 -6.66 18.81 9.56
N ALA A 123 -7.66 19.69 9.57
CA ALA A 123 -7.42 21.09 9.88
C ALA A 123 -7.24 21.26 11.40
N PRO A 124 -6.28 22.08 11.86
CA PRO A 124 -6.15 22.39 13.28
C PRO A 124 -7.46 22.92 13.86
N GLY A 125 -7.96 22.29 14.93
CA GLY A 125 -9.20 22.69 15.60
C GLY A 125 -10.51 22.26 14.91
N ALA A 126 -10.44 21.62 13.73
CA ALA A 126 -11.63 21.05 13.11
C ALA A 126 -12.01 19.72 13.78
N ALA A 127 -13.31 19.51 13.98
CA ALA A 127 -13.83 18.22 14.40
C ALA A 127 -13.56 17.18 13.31
N GLU A 128 -13.20 15.96 13.73
CA GLU A 128 -13.02 14.85 12.80
C GLU A 128 -14.37 14.53 12.11
N CYS A 129 -14.44 14.69 10.79
CA CYS A 129 -15.66 14.41 10.03
C CYS A 129 -15.78 12.91 9.73
N ALA A 130 -16.74 12.23 10.38
CA ALA A 130 -16.97 10.80 10.19
C ALA A 130 -17.26 10.42 8.73
N LYS A 131 -17.95 11.30 7.98
CA LYS A 131 -18.23 11.07 6.54
C LYS A 131 -16.96 11.05 5.70
N GLU A 132 -16.00 11.94 5.99
CA GLU A 132 -14.72 11.97 5.29
C GLU A 132 -13.80 10.82 5.69
N GLN A 133 -13.86 10.39 6.96
CA GLN A 133 -13.17 9.17 7.39
C GLN A 133 -13.66 7.95 6.63
N MET A 134 -14.98 7.79 6.49
CA MET A 134 -15.57 6.70 5.71
C MET A 134 -15.22 6.81 4.22
N GLN A 135 -15.22 8.02 3.64
CA GLN A 135 -14.78 8.22 2.26
C GLN A 135 -13.31 7.81 2.06
N ALA A 136 -12.42 8.22 2.96
CA ALA A 136 -11.00 7.85 2.91
C ALA A 136 -10.81 6.34 3.09
N ALA A 137 -11.58 5.71 3.97
CA ALA A 137 -11.57 4.26 4.15
C ALA A 137 -12.06 3.51 2.90
N ALA A 138 -13.15 3.98 2.27
CA ALA A 138 -13.66 3.44 1.02
C ALA A 138 -12.63 3.51 -0.12
N LEU A 139 -11.90 4.63 -0.22
CA LEU A 139 -10.81 4.78 -1.17
C LEU A 139 -9.68 3.77 -0.91
N ALA A 140 -9.33 3.53 0.37
CA ALA A 140 -8.31 2.55 0.73
C ALA A 140 -8.75 1.11 0.38
N ALA A 141 -10.01 0.76 0.66
CA ALA A 141 -10.58 -0.54 0.34
C ALA A 141 -10.63 -0.78 -1.19
N ALA A 142 -11.17 0.17 -1.95
CA ALA A 142 -11.31 0.08 -3.41
C ALA A 142 -9.95 -0.03 -4.14
N ASN A 143 -8.89 0.57 -3.58
CA ASN A 143 -7.53 0.52 -4.11
C ASN A 143 -6.65 -0.53 -3.39
N SER A 144 -7.27 -1.58 -2.85
CA SER A 144 -6.60 -2.73 -2.26
C SER A 144 -6.81 -4.01 -3.05
N LYS A 145 -6.08 -5.07 -2.70
CA LYS A 145 -6.33 -6.41 -3.24
C LYS A 145 -7.68 -7.01 -2.82
N PHE A 146 -8.29 -6.52 -1.74
CA PHE A 146 -9.56 -7.03 -1.22
C PHE A 146 -10.77 -6.24 -1.75
N ASN A 147 -10.60 -5.45 -2.82
CA ASN A 147 -11.67 -4.63 -3.38
C ASN A 147 -12.87 -5.44 -3.95
N THR A 148 -12.70 -6.73 -4.22
CA THR A 148 -13.77 -7.64 -4.65
C THR A 148 -14.48 -8.33 -3.50
N GLU A 149 -13.98 -8.22 -2.27
CA GLU A 149 -14.65 -8.78 -1.10
C GLU A 149 -15.88 -7.96 -0.75
N LYS A 150 -16.87 -8.59 -0.12
CA LYS A 150 -18.08 -7.88 0.29
C LYS A 150 -17.76 -6.79 1.31
N VAL A 151 -16.92 -7.11 2.28
CA VAL A 151 -16.52 -6.19 3.35
C VAL A 151 -15.00 -6.23 3.49
N THR A 152 -14.36 -5.08 3.41
CA THR A 152 -12.92 -4.94 3.68
C THR A 152 -12.69 -4.23 5.01
N ALA A 153 -11.86 -4.82 5.86
CA ALA A 153 -11.37 -4.17 7.06
C ALA A 153 -10.28 -3.15 6.69
N VAL A 154 -10.44 -1.91 7.15
CA VAL A 154 -9.51 -0.80 6.90
C VAL A 154 -8.93 -0.32 8.22
N THR A 155 -7.61 -0.33 8.31
CA THR A 155 -6.86 0.24 9.44
C THR A 155 -6.87 1.76 9.33
N MET A 156 -7.25 2.44 10.40
CA MET A 156 -7.18 3.89 10.58
C MET A 156 -6.29 4.22 11.78
N THR A 157 -5.32 5.12 11.59
CA THR A 157 -4.53 5.68 12.70
C THR A 157 -4.05 7.09 12.36
N ARG A 158 -3.42 7.77 13.32
CA ARG A 158 -2.76 9.05 13.08
C ARG A 158 -1.36 8.85 12.54
N VAL A 159 -0.90 9.75 11.67
CA VAL A 159 0.45 9.69 11.07
C VAL A 159 1.54 9.65 12.14
N LYS A 160 1.35 10.29 13.31
CA LYS A 160 2.30 10.23 14.42
C LYS A 160 2.57 8.83 14.97
N HIS A 161 1.64 7.89 14.76
CA HIS A 161 1.79 6.49 15.18
C HIS A 161 2.46 5.62 14.10
N LEU A 162 2.77 6.19 12.93
CA LEU A 162 3.45 5.53 11.82
C LEU A 162 4.96 5.69 11.94
N ARG A 163 5.69 4.58 11.79
CA ARG A 163 7.15 4.55 11.79
C ARG A 163 7.68 3.82 10.57
N LYS A 164 8.74 4.36 9.97
CA LYS A 164 9.49 3.66 8.93
C LYS A 164 10.46 2.67 9.59
N PRO A 165 10.40 1.37 9.27
CA PRO A 165 11.44 0.44 9.72
C PRO A 165 12.78 0.82 9.09
N LYS A 166 13.87 0.73 9.85
CA LYS A 166 15.22 0.98 9.35
C LYS A 166 15.54 -0.04 8.25
N GLY A 167 15.92 0.43 7.06
CA GLY A 167 16.14 -0.43 5.89
C GLY A 167 14.86 -1.02 5.28
N GLY A 168 13.67 -0.58 5.73
CA GLY A 168 12.40 -1.06 5.21
C GLY A 168 12.16 -0.71 3.75
N ARG A 169 11.41 -1.55 3.04
CA ARG A 169 11.03 -1.35 1.63
C ARG A 169 10.18 -0.08 1.49
N LEU A 170 10.19 0.57 0.33
CA LEU A 170 9.31 1.71 0.06
C LEU A 170 7.84 1.34 0.30
N GLY A 171 7.08 2.25 0.91
CA GLY A 171 5.70 2.03 1.31
C GLY A 171 5.52 1.18 2.58
N GLN A 172 6.55 0.48 3.08
CA GLN A 172 6.44 -0.28 4.32
C GLN A 172 6.38 0.67 5.54
N LEU A 173 5.42 0.45 6.43
CA LEU A 173 5.23 1.20 7.67
C LEU A 173 4.96 0.25 8.84
N LEU A 174 5.37 0.68 10.03
CA LEU A 174 5.06 0.06 11.31
C LEU A 174 4.06 0.94 12.06
N LEU A 175 3.10 0.30 12.73
CA LEU A 175 2.12 0.95 13.59
C LEU A 175 2.58 0.80 15.04
N SER A 176 2.53 1.88 15.82
CA SER A 176 3.10 1.92 17.19
C SER A 176 2.16 2.53 18.24
N GLY A 177 0.89 2.77 17.90
CA GLY A 177 -0.06 3.44 18.79
C GLY A 177 -1.50 2.99 18.54
N PRO A 178 -2.49 3.76 19.03
CA PRO A 178 -3.90 3.45 18.85
C PRO A 178 -4.26 3.26 17.38
N ILE A 179 -4.89 2.13 17.10
CA ILE A 179 -5.41 1.75 15.78
C ILE A 179 -6.91 1.57 15.93
N LYS A 180 -7.66 2.07 14.96
CA LYS A 180 -9.10 1.79 14.80
C LYS A 180 -9.29 1.03 13.50
N THR A 181 -10.12 0.00 13.52
CA THR A 181 -10.52 -0.71 12.30
C THR A 181 -11.90 -0.24 11.87
N LEU A 182 -12.04 0.12 10.59
CA LEU A 182 -13.29 0.49 9.95
C LEU A 182 -13.69 -0.62 9.00
N GLN A 183 -14.95 -1.06 9.05
CA GLN A 183 -15.50 -2.01 8.09
C GLN A 183 -16.13 -1.24 6.93
N VAL A 184 -15.71 -1.54 5.71
CA VAL A 184 -16.20 -0.90 4.49
C VAL A 184 -16.89 -1.95 3.63
N ASN A 185 -18.14 -1.71 3.25
CA ASN A 185 -18.80 -2.52 2.23
C ASN A 185 -18.35 -2.03 0.84
N ASN A 186 -17.83 -2.92 0.00
CA ASN A 186 -17.34 -2.54 -1.33
C ASN A 186 -18.45 -2.47 -2.40
N HIS A 187 -19.66 -2.95 -2.07
CA HIS A 187 -20.80 -2.97 -2.99
C HIS A 187 -21.81 -1.83 -2.77
N ASP A 188 -21.58 -0.95 -1.79
CA ASP A 188 -22.40 0.22 -1.46
C ASP A 188 -21.68 1.52 -1.88
#